data_AF-A0A1F6N2D4-F1
#
_entry.id   AF-A0A1F6N2D4-F1
#
_cell.length_a   1.000
_cell.length_b   1.000
_cell.length_c   1.000
_cell.angle_alpha   90.00
_cell.angle_beta   90.00
_cell.angle_gamma   90.00
#
_symmetry.space_group_name_H-M   'P 1'
#
loop_
_entity.id
_entity.type
_entity.pdbx_description
1 polymer ?
#
loop_
_entity_poly.entity_id
_entity_poly.type
_entity_poly.pdbx_seq_one_letter_code
_entity_poly.pdbx_strand_id
1 'polypeptide(L)' 'MYNWTVDIKELKKDKKQYAIWKLEQMVNFGLNGKKLNKADLKKYWLQLNLDPKKKKYLSLILWPAKQS' A
#
# COMPACT_ATOMS: atom_id res chain seq x y z
N MET A 1 1.87 19.07 1.21
CA MET A 1 1.58 17.72 1.73
C MET A 1 0.09 17.47 1.62
N TYR A 2 -0.36 16.46 0.86
CA TYR A 2 -1.78 16.15 0.59
C TYR A 2 -2.54 15.47 1.74
N ASN A 3 -1.87 15.13 2.85
CA ASN A 3 -2.41 14.21 3.86
C ASN A 3 -3.27 14.85 4.97
N TRP A 4 -3.50 16.17 4.98
CA TRP A 4 -4.12 16.85 6.13
C TRP A 4 -5.64 17.01 6.01
N THR A 5 -6.24 16.72 4.85
CA THR A 5 -7.68 16.96 4.60
C THR A 5 -8.50 15.70 4.31
N VAL A 6 -7.91 14.49 4.44
CA VAL A 6 -8.68 13.25 4.22
C VAL A 6 -9.57 12.98 5.42
N ASP A 7 -10.90 13.02 5.22
CA ASP A 7 -11.84 12.54 6.22
C ASP A 7 -11.82 11.01 6.28
N ILE A 8 -11.04 10.51 7.24
CA ILE A 8 -10.88 9.08 7.49
C ILE A 8 -12.22 8.43 7.87
N LYS A 9 -13.17 9.16 8.48
CA LYS A 9 -14.46 8.58 8.90
C LYS A 9 -15.32 8.25 7.68
N GLU A 10 -15.31 9.12 6.68
CA GLU A 10 -16.02 8.88 5.43
C GLU A 10 -15.34 7.80 4.59
N LEU A 11 -14.01 7.86 4.48
CA LEU A 11 -13.23 6.86 3.75
C LEU A 11 -13.43 5.44 4.31
N LYS A 12 -13.59 5.30 5.63
CA LYS A 12 -13.87 4.00 6.27
C LYS A 12 -15.21 3.38 5.89
N LYS A 13 -16.17 4.16 5.36
CA LYS A 13 -17.45 3.62 4.84
C LYS A 13 -17.19 2.72 3.63
N ASP A 14 -16.21 3.06 2.79
CA ASP A 14 -15.69 2.20 1.74
C ASP A 14 -14.47 1.41 2.22
N LYS A 15 -14.70 0.15 2.60
CA LYS A 15 -13.64 -0.75 3.08
C LYS A 15 -12.53 -0.97 2.05
N LYS A 16 -12.84 -0.95 0.75
CA LYS A 16 -11.85 -1.16 -0.32
C LYS A 16 -10.98 0.08 -0.47
N GLN A 17 -11.59 1.26 -0.58
CA GLN A 17 -10.84 2.51 -0.75
C GLN A 17 -9.98 2.81 0.48
N TYR A 18 -10.49 2.54 1.68
CA TYR A 18 -9.72 2.65 2.91
C TYR A 18 -8.52 1.69 2.95
N ALA A 19 -8.68 0.46 2.47
CA ALA A 19 -7.58 -0.51 2.43
C ALA A 19 -6.46 -0.05 1.47
N ILE A 20 -6.81 0.43 0.28
CA ILE A 20 -5.87 0.98 -0.71
C ILE A 20 -5.12 2.17 -0.11
N TRP A 21 -5.85 3.16 0.39
CA TRP A 21 -5.26 4.36 1.00
C TRP A 21 -4.32 3.99 2.15
N LYS A 22 -4.72 3.08 3.03
CA LYS A 22 -3.89 2.65 4.17
C LYS A 22 -2.59 2.00 3.69
N LEU A 23 -2.64 1.14 2.67
CA LEU A 23 -1.45 0.51 2.08
C LEU A 23 -0.52 1.56 1.46
N GLU A 24 -1.08 2.53 0.73
CA GLU A 24 -0.30 3.63 0.14
C GLU A 24 0.38 4.47 1.22
N GLN A 25 -0.34 4.83 2.29
CA GLN A 25 0.23 5.58 3.39
C GLN A 25 1.38 4.83 4.06
N MET A 26 1.17 3.54 4.35
CA MET A 26 2.17 2.68 5.00
C MET A 26 3.42 2.51 4.13
N VAL A 27 3.26 2.28 2.83
CA VAL A 27 4.39 2.09 1.93
C VAL A 27 5.11 3.42 1.66
N ASN A 28 4.38 4.49 1.34
CA ASN A 28 4.99 5.73 0.88
C ASN A 28 5.64 6.53 2.01
N PHE A 29 5.02 6.56 3.19
CA PHE A 29 5.42 7.44 4.30
C PHE A 29 5.96 6.69 5.52
N GLY A 30 5.72 5.39 5.63
CA GLY A 30 6.32 4.56 6.66
C GLY A 30 5.32 3.69 7.42
N LEU A 31 5.87 2.64 8.01
CA LEU A 31 5.10 1.56 8.62
C LEU A 31 4.63 1.84 10.05
N ASN A 32 5.25 2.82 10.73
CA ASN A 32 4.97 3.18 12.13
C ASN A 32 4.86 1.96 13.05
N GLY A 33 5.79 1.00 12.91
CA GLY A 33 5.86 -0.24 13.70
C GLY A 33 4.87 -1.34 13.28
N LYS A 34 4.05 -1.13 12.24
CA LYS A 34 3.07 -2.12 11.76
C LYS A 34 3.63 -2.93 10.58
N LYS A 35 3.24 -4.20 10.47
CA LYS A 35 3.61 -5.04 9.32
C LYS A 35 2.62 -4.85 8.17
N LEU A 36 3.12 -4.89 6.93
CA LEU A 36 2.31 -4.94 5.73
C LEU A 36 1.76 -6.36 5.53
N ASN A 37 0.48 -6.46 5.17
CA ASN A 37 -0.10 -7.74 4.77
C ASN A 37 0.23 -8.02 3.30
N LYS A 38 0.95 -9.10 3.04
CA LYS A 38 1.33 -9.55 1.69
C LYS A 38 0.12 -9.82 0.80
N ALA A 39 -0.94 -10.42 1.34
CA ALA A 39 -2.13 -10.77 0.58
C ALA A 39 -2.87 -9.51 0.09
N ASP A 40 -3.06 -8.52 0.97
CA ASP A 40 -3.71 -7.25 0.62
C ASP A 40 -2.89 -6.46 -0.40
N LEU A 41 -1.55 -6.43 -0.25
CA LEU A 41 -0.64 -5.83 -1.22
C LEU A 41 -0.78 -6.43 -2.62
N LYS A 42 -0.85 -7.76 -2.73
CA LYS A 42 -1.05 -8.44 -4.02
C LYS A 42 -2.44 -8.18 -4.58
N LYS A 43 -3.47 -8.24 -3.73
CA LYS A 43 -4.87 -8.03 -4.10
C LYS A 43 -5.10 -6.65 -4.73
N TYR A 44 -4.49 -5.61 -4.16
CA TYR A 44 -4.68 -4.22 -4.60
C TYR A 44 -3.55 -3.69 -5.48
N TRP A 45 -2.56 -4.51 -5.85
CA TRP A 45 -1.31 -4.06 -6.50
C TRP A 45 -1.50 -3.13 -7.70
N LEU A 46 -2.47 -3.43 -8.57
CA LEU A 46 -2.77 -2.65 -9.77
C LEU A 46 -3.41 -1.29 -9.46
N GLN A 47 -4.05 -1.16 -8.29
CA GLN A 47 -4.74 0.06 -7.84
C GLN A 47 -3.84 0.95 -6.98
N LEU A 48 -2.72 0.45 -6.46
CA LEU A 48 -1.84 1.20 -5.56
C LEU A 48 -0.99 2.24 -6.31
N ASN A 49 -1.12 3.50 -5.89
CA ASN A 49 -0.26 4.60 -6.25
C ASN A 49 0.91 4.72 -5.25
N LEU A 50 2.00 4.05 -5.57
CA LEU A 50 3.19 3.98 -4.74
C LEU A 50 4.34 4.77 -5.36
N ASP A 51 5.22 5.29 -4.52
CA ASP A 51 6.51 5.82 -4.97
C ASP A 51 7.21 4.79 -5.89
N PRO A 52 7.69 5.19 -7.08
CA PRO A 52 8.21 4.25 -8.08
C PRO A 52 9.34 3.36 -7.56
N LYS A 53 10.24 3.90 -6.72
CA LYS A 53 11.37 3.14 -6.17
C LYS A 53 10.86 2.08 -5.18
N LYS A 54 9.93 2.48 -4.30
CA LYS A 54 9.30 1.55 -3.35
C LYS A 54 8.46 0.48 -4.06
N LYS A 55 7.73 0.85 -5.11
CA LYS A 55 6.93 -0.08 -5.93
C LYS A 55 7.82 -1.14 -6.58
N LYS A 56 8.93 -0.72 -7.18
CA LYS A 56 9.93 -1.63 -7.79
C LYS A 56 10.56 -2.56 -6.75
N TYR A 57 10.94 -2.04 -5.60
CA TYR A 57 11.50 -2.86 -4.52
C TYR A 57 10.50 -3.92 -4.04
N LEU A 58 9.25 -3.51 -3.77
CA LEU A 58 8.19 -4.42 -3.34
C LEU A 58 7.85 -5.46 -4.41
N SER A 59 7.87 -5.13 -5.70
CA SER A 59 7.59 -6.12 -6.75
C SER A 59 8.60 -7.26 -6.74
N LEU A 60 9.88 -6.97 -6.48
CA LEU A 60 10.93 -7.99 -6.39
C LEU A 60 10.70 -8.94 -5.21
N ILE A 61 10.18 -8.43 -4.09
CA ILE A 61 9.89 -9.25 -2.89
C ILE A 61 8.59 -10.07 -3.07
N LEU A 62 7.58 -9.48 -3.70
CA LEU A 62 6.27 -10.10 -3.87
C LEU A 62 6.28 -11.21 -4.93
N TRP A 63 7.11 -11.05 -5.97
CA TRP A 63 7.33 -11.98 -7.07
C TRP A 63 8.84 -12.17 -7.29
N PRO A 64 9.51 -12.90 -6.38
CA PRO A 64 10.91 -13.23 -6.60
C PRO A 64 11.04 -14.05 -7.88
N ALA A 65 12.07 -13.75 -8.69
CA ALA A 65 12.42 -14.63 -9.79
C ALA A 65 12.68 -16.02 -9.23
N LYS A 66 12.12 -17.05 -9.87
CA LYS A 66 12.41 -18.45 -9.53
C LYS A 66 13.94 -18.59 -9.57
N GLN A 67 14.55 -18.87 -8.42
CA GLN A 67 15.92 -19.36 -8.40
C GLN A 67 15.85 -20.79 -8.95
N SER A 68 16.25 -20.95 -10.20
CA SER A 68 16.47 -22.24 -10.84
C SER A 68 17.74 -22.88 -10.30
#